data_AF-A0A1F4PK34-F1
#
_entry.id   AF-A0A1F4PK34-F1
#
_cell.length_a   1.000
_cell.length_b   1.000
_cell.length_c   1.000
_cell.angle_alpha   90.00
_cell.angle_beta   90.00
_cell.angle_gamma   90.00
#
_symmetry.space_group_name_H-M   'P 1'
#
loop_
_entity.id
_entity.type
_entity.pdbx_description
1 polymer ?
#
loop_
_entity_poly.entity_id
_entity_poly.type
_entity_poly.pdbx_seq_one_letter_code
_entity_poly.pdbx_strand_id
1 'polypeptide(L)'
;MLKRNYSKLLIAMMATNSLSAAEFIPEIWQNPYLGIQVADYKDIPLSQRPGFDTPLSWSPNGRFLIYRDGNDGQLSHVIKTYDKVTNQTKYFGKLYECNHIAWSPDGDKIAITSHFDHANVLIIELSTNRTYHLKFDEEVVSKINQLAWSSDGKYLAAGLDFYMFFQRYQPDYTGDTMFVVWQPSKDLKPVAVGKLAPKIKHTERNYSTCSIAWTPDNKQIISSLYSWHTNATYENSADFVIWNINYIGDDINSIKPSKFITDNKRDNSSFGRSIHSSPAFWAGIANHYDTTDTHSWNINIHSFTNKIVRQIPIDSICHANLDDYVAFSPDGKFIAHAGSRSRLLITPTLNENAEPITIYFGKDNKIYSVVWSPDNESIVVRHSSHEGNIPKMSIFSVRPSISPKALLRYQLSGRRATL
;
A
#
# COMPACT_ATOMS: atom_id res chain seq x y z
N MET A 1 -31.28 11.81 -16.36
CA MET A 1 -30.87 13.18 -16.76
C MET A 1 -30.10 13.93 -15.65
N LEU A 2 -30.51 13.90 -14.37
CA LEU A 2 -29.80 14.58 -13.28
C LEU A 2 -28.36 14.08 -12.98
N LYS A 3 -28.06 12.78 -13.20
CA LYS A 3 -26.69 12.22 -13.06
C LYS A 3 -25.65 12.83 -14.01
N ARG A 4 -26.08 13.27 -15.21
CA ARG A 4 -25.16 13.82 -16.24
C ARG A 4 -24.87 15.30 -16.08
N ASN A 5 -25.68 16.04 -15.32
CA ASN A 5 -25.56 17.50 -15.23
C ASN A 5 -24.63 17.96 -14.10
N TYR A 6 -24.48 17.20 -13.00
CA TYR A 6 -23.55 17.56 -11.92
C TYR A 6 -22.09 17.27 -12.27
N SER A 7 -21.80 16.13 -12.90
CA SER A 7 -20.46 15.79 -13.38
C SER A 7 -20.00 16.69 -14.53
N LYS A 8 -20.92 17.10 -15.42
CA LYS A 8 -20.59 18.07 -16.48
C LYS A 8 -20.32 19.49 -15.97
N LEU A 9 -20.95 19.92 -14.88
CA LEU A 9 -20.66 21.25 -14.31
C LEU A 9 -19.24 21.31 -13.71
N LEU A 10 -18.79 20.22 -13.07
CA LEU A 10 -17.44 20.12 -12.49
C LEU A 10 -16.37 20.01 -13.60
N ILE A 11 -16.63 19.23 -14.66
CA ILE A 11 -15.73 19.07 -15.81
C ILE A 11 -15.63 20.37 -16.64
N ALA A 12 -16.72 21.13 -16.75
CA ALA A 12 -16.74 22.37 -17.53
C ALA A 12 -15.88 23.50 -16.91
N MET A 13 -15.68 23.51 -15.59
CA MET A 13 -14.76 24.45 -14.93
C MET A 13 -13.28 24.08 -15.13
N MET A 14 -12.97 22.80 -15.40
CA MET A 14 -11.59 22.33 -15.64
C MET A 14 -11.11 22.55 -17.09
N ALA A 15 -12.01 22.90 -18.02
CA ALA A 15 -11.72 23.02 -19.45
C ALA A 15 -11.37 24.46 -19.90
N THR A 16 -11.41 25.45 -19.01
CA THR A 16 -11.00 26.82 -19.34
C THR A 16 -9.56 27.04 -18.93
N ASN A 17 -8.71 27.23 -19.94
CA ASN A 17 -7.27 27.43 -19.88
C ASN A 17 -6.80 28.51 -18.88
N SER A 18 -5.54 28.33 -18.47
CA SER A 18 -4.65 29.28 -17.78
C SER A 18 -5.08 29.73 -16.38
N LEU A 19 -4.76 28.92 -15.37
CA LEU A 19 -4.47 29.45 -14.04
C LEU A 19 -2.97 29.33 -13.80
N SER A 20 -2.28 30.45 -14.05
CA SER A 20 -0.99 30.76 -13.45
C SER A 20 -1.11 30.73 -11.92
N ALA A 21 -0.08 30.19 -11.26
CA ALA A 21 0.15 30.16 -9.81
C ALA A 21 -0.79 31.06 -8.99
N ALA A 22 -1.91 30.50 -8.55
CA ALA A 22 -2.77 31.06 -7.52
C ALA A 22 -3.16 29.92 -6.59
N GLU A 23 -3.06 30.18 -5.29
CA GLU A 23 -3.30 29.24 -4.20
C GLU A 23 -4.55 28.39 -4.44
N PHE A 24 -4.36 27.08 -4.39
CA PHE A 24 -5.39 26.07 -4.61
C PHE A 24 -6.47 26.20 -3.53
N ILE A 25 -7.63 26.75 -3.90
CA ILE A 25 -8.83 26.73 -3.06
C ILE A 25 -9.25 25.26 -2.90
N PRO A 26 -9.48 24.74 -1.68
CA PRO A 26 -9.90 23.35 -1.51
C PRO A 26 -11.30 23.13 -2.08
N GLU A 27 -11.41 22.51 -3.26
CA GLU A 27 -12.69 21.96 -3.72
C GLU A 27 -13.06 20.74 -2.87
N ILE A 28 -14.31 20.67 -2.40
CA ILE A 28 -14.87 19.49 -1.75
C ILE A 28 -15.20 18.47 -2.84
N TRP A 29 -14.52 17.32 -2.82
CA TRP A 29 -14.71 16.25 -3.80
C TRP A 29 -15.74 15.26 -3.28
N GLN A 30 -17.00 15.42 -3.68
CA GLN A 30 -18.09 14.55 -3.26
C GLN A 30 -18.70 13.77 -4.42
N ASN A 31 -19.06 12.51 -4.15
CA ASN A 31 -19.96 11.76 -5.01
C ASN A 31 -21.16 11.29 -4.20
N PRO A 32 -22.33 11.96 -4.28
CA PRO A 32 -23.50 11.63 -3.48
C PRO A 32 -24.06 10.23 -3.76
N TYR A 33 -23.66 9.59 -4.86
CA TYR A 33 -24.03 8.21 -5.16
C TYR A 33 -23.11 7.19 -4.48
N LEU A 34 -21.91 7.61 -4.05
CA LEU A 34 -21.00 6.80 -3.25
C LEU A 34 -21.22 6.96 -1.76
N GLY A 35 -21.98 7.99 -1.34
CA GLY A 35 -22.25 8.24 0.08
C GLY A 35 -21.05 8.82 0.83
N ILE A 36 -19.97 9.19 0.15
CA ILE A 36 -18.76 9.76 0.74
C ILE A 36 -18.33 11.05 0.04
N GLN A 37 -17.65 11.89 0.80
CA GLN A 37 -16.95 13.09 0.33
C GLN A 37 -15.53 13.11 0.88
N VAL A 38 -14.62 13.65 0.10
CA VAL A 38 -13.23 13.91 0.48
C VAL A 38 -13.00 15.42 0.52
N ALA A 39 -12.53 15.91 1.66
CA ALA A 39 -12.42 17.33 1.96
C ALA A 39 -11.27 17.60 2.94
N ASP A 40 -11.12 18.86 3.35
CA ASP A 40 -10.23 19.30 4.44
C ASP A 40 -8.83 18.67 4.35
N TYR A 41 -8.05 19.13 3.37
CA TYR A 41 -6.67 18.66 3.16
C TYR A 41 -5.68 19.50 3.97
N LYS A 42 -4.59 18.85 4.40
CA LYS A 42 -3.45 19.52 5.04
C LYS A 42 -2.17 18.76 4.73
N ASP A 43 -1.08 19.51 4.56
CA ASP A 43 0.24 18.94 4.38
C ASP A 43 0.79 18.47 5.74
N ILE A 44 1.27 17.22 5.78
CA ILE A 44 2.02 16.67 6.91
C ILE A 44 3.46 17.20 6.80
N PRO A 45 4.00 17.86 7.84
CA PRO A 45 5.34 18.44 7.79
C PRO A 45 6.43 17.40 7.50
N LEU A 46 7.24 17.68 6.48
CA LEU A 46 8.46 16.94 6.11
C LEU A 46 9.66 17.90 6.19
N SER A 47 10.78 17.44 6.74
CA SER A 47 11.91 18.34 7.07
C SER A 47 12.92 18.62 5.95
N GLN A 48 12.56 18.28 4.71
CA GLN A 48 13.26 18.50 3.44
C GLN A 48 14.17 17.36 2.92
N ARG A 49 14.11 17.19 1.60
CA ARG A 49 14.65 16.06 0.82
C ARG A 49 14.33 14.68 1.41
N PRO A 50 13.05 14.31 1.54
CA PRO A 50 12.71 12.90 1.64
C PRO A 50 13.32 12.19 0.42
N GLY A 51 14.04 11.09 0.63
CA GLY A 51 14.17 10.12 -0.45
C GLY A 51 12.76 9.71 -0.90
N PHE A 52 12.59 9.27 -2.14
CA PHE A 52 11.27 8.93 -2.69
C PHE A 52 10.59 7.76 -1.96
N ASP A 53 11.32 7.06 -1.08
CA ASP A 53 10.88 5.90 -0.31
C ASP A 53 10.70 6.23 1.20
N THR A 54 9.56 6.84 1.56
CA THR A 54 9.19 7.16 2.96
C THR A 54 8.16 6.20 3.53
N PRO A 55 8.54 5.03 4.06
CA PRO A 55 7.57 4.11 4.65
C PRO A 55 6.76 4.81 5.74
N LEU A 56 5.49 4.43 5.84
CA LEU A 56 4.54 4.99 6.78
C LEU A 56 3.56 3.92 7.25
N SER A 57 2.93 4.16 8.40
CA SER A 57 1.91 3.27 8.95
C SER A 57 0.98 4.04 9.89
N TRP A 58 -0.30 3.72 9.87
CA TRP A 58 -1.26 4.26 10.84
C TRP A 58 -1.26 3.42 12.11
N SER A 59 -1.38 4.06 13.26
CA SER A 59 -1.79 3.40 14.50
C SER A 59 -3.22 2.84 14.32
N PRO A 60 -3.55 1.69 14.92
CA PRO A 60 -4.83 1.01 14.68
C PRO A 60 -6.05 1.81 15.12
N ASN A 61 -5.90 2.73 16.07
CA ASN A 61 -6.96 3.67 16.47
C ASN A 61 -7.15 4.85 15.49
N GLY A 62 -6.40 4.88 14.39
CA GLY A 62 -6.46 5.92 13.36
C GLY A 62 -5.90 7.29 13.76
N ARG A 63 -5.36 7.48 14.97
CA ARG A 63 -4.93 8.80 15.47
C ARG A 63 -3.54 9.21 15.01
N PHE A 64 -2.58 8.30 15.07
CA PHE A 64 -1.17 8.58 14.81
C PHE A 64 -0.73 7.98 13.49
N LEU A 65 0.00 8.75 12.70
CA LEU A 65 0.74 8.24 11.54
C LEU A 65 2.23 8.22 11.90
N ILE A 66 2.87 7.06 11.84
CA ILE A 66 4.33 6.97 11.89
C ILE A 66 4.89 6.97 10.48
N TYR A 67 5.98 7.70 10.24
CA TYR A 67 6.61 7.78 8.94
C TYR A 67 8.10 8.07 9.04
N ARG A 68 8.86 7.61 8.06
CA ARG A 68 10.27 7.99 7.88
C ARG A 68 10.35 9.38 7.26
N ASP A 69 11.16 10.24 7.85
CA ASP A 69 11.55 11.54 7.32
C ASP A 69 13.04 11.52 6.94
N GLY A 70 13.34 11.91 5.71
CA GLY A 70 14.62 11.59 5.06
C GLY A 70 15.82 12.33 5.65
N ASN A 71 15.64 13.62 5.96
CA ASN A 71 16.68 14.49 6.50
C ASN A 71 15.99 15.63 7.27
N ASP A 72 16.36 15.88 8.52
CA ASP A 72 15.82 17.00 9.32
C ASP A 72 16.77 18.18 9.49
N GLY A 73 17.85 18.18 8.71
CA GLY A 73 18.90 19.21 8.76
C GLY A 73 19.97 18.95 9.81
N GLN A 74 19.68 18.19 10.88
CA GLN A 74 20.65 17.78 11.92
C GLN A 74 20.88 16.26 11.96
N LEU A 75 19.89 15.47 11.56
CA LEU A 75 19.88 14.01 11.57
C LEU A 75 19.36 13.48 10.21
N SER A 76 20.11 12.55 9.62
CA SER A 76 19.62 11.74 8.51
C SER A 76 18.77 10.57 9.02
N HIS A 77 17.70 10.24 8.28
CA HIS A 77 16.85 9.06 8.49
C HIS A 77 16.20 9.00 9.88
N VAL A 78 15.32 9.96 10.13
CA VAL A 78 14.54 10.02 11.37
C VAL A 78 13.17 9.42 11.16
N ILE A 79 12.56 8.95 12.23
CA ILE A 79 11.17 8.54 12.24
C ILE A 79 10.41 9.57 13.06
N LYS A 80 9.26 9.97 12.52
CA LYS A 80 8.35 10.93 13.14
C LYS A 80 6.98 10.30 13.30
N THR A 81 6.26 10.80 14.29
CA THR A 81 4.84 10.54 14.48
C THR A 81 4.08 11.82 14.20
N TYR A 82 2.96 11.71 13.50
CA TYR A 82 2.01 12.79 13.26
C TYR A 82 0.71 12.47 13.99
N ASP A 83 0.30 13.34 14.90
CA ASP A 83 -0.99 13.26 15.59
C ASP A 83 -2.04 14.02 14.77
N LYS A 84 -2.99 13.31 14.17
CA LYS A 84 -3.99 13.93 13.29
C LYS A 84 -4.92 14.90 14.00
N VAL A 85 -5.11 14.72 15.31
CA VAL A 85 -6.05 15.50 16.13
C VAL A 85 -5.42 16.82 16.52
N THR A 86 -4.17 16.80 17.01
CA THR A 86 -3.46 18.02 17.42
C THR A 86 -2.76 18.70 16.25
N ASN A 87 -2.64 18.02 15.11
CA ASN A 87 -1.90 18.47 13.93
C ASN A 87 -0.41 18.72 14.22
N GLN A 88 0.18 17.92 15.11
CA GLN A 88 1.58 18.06 15.52
C GLN A 88 2.41 16.86 15.07
N THR A 89 3.65 17.14 14.68
CA THR A 89 4.67 16.12 14.45
C THR A 89 5.60 16.04 15.66
N LYS A 90 6.01 14.82 16.01
CA LYS A 90 7.00 14.55 17.07
C LYS A 90 8.08 13.63 16.54
N TYR A 91 9.31 13.89 16.96
CA TYR A 91 10.42 12.97 16.76
C TYR A 91 10.15 11.67 17.53
N PHE A 92 10.31 10.54 16.84
CA PHE A 92 10.14 9.20 17.42
C PHE A 92 11.48 8.51 17.66
N GLY A 93 12.43 8.65 16.73
CA GLY A 93 13.75 8.03 16.85
C GLY A 93 14.58 8.18 15.58
N LYS A 94 15.83 7.73 15.63
CA LYS A 94 16.73 7.65 14.47
C LYS A 94 16.92 6.19 14.09
N LEU A 95 16.71 5.84 12.82
CA LEU A 95 17.00 4.52 12.29
C LEU A 95 17.69 4.67 10.94
N TYR A 96 18.88 4.10 10.83
CA TYR A 96 19.60 4.02 9.56
C TYR A 96 18.81 3.10 8.63
N GLU A 97 18.41 3.65 7.48
CA GLU A 97 17.76 2.96 6.36
C GLU A 97 16.63 1.97 6.73
N CYS A 98 15.40 2.45 6.62
CA CYS A 98 14.17 1.68 6.81
C CYS A 98 13.38 1.66 5.50
N ASN A 99 12.99 0.46 5.05
CA ASN A 99 12.17 0.26 3.85
C ASN A 99 10.68 0.08 4.17
N HIS A 100 10.33 -0.39 5.37
CA HIS A 100 8.95 -0.62 5.76
C HIS A 100 8.74 -0.43 7.27
N ILE A 101 7.57 0.12 7.64
CA ILE A 101 7.12 0.32 9.02
C ILE A 101 5.72 -0.27 9.14
N ALA A 102 5.44 -1.03 10.21
CA ALA A 102 4.12 -1.60 10.46
C ALA A 102 3.74 -1.51 11.94
N TRP A 103 2.64 -0.80 12.23
CA TRP A 103 2.03 -0.86 13.55
C TRP A 103 1.36 -2.22 13.76
N SER A 104 1.45 -2.77 14.98
CA SER A 104 0.67 -3.95 15.34
C SER A 104 -0.82 -3.62 15.45
N PRO A 105 -1.72 -4.58 15.17
CA PRO A 105 -3.17 -4.36 15.26
C PRO A 105 -3.66 -3.99 16.66
N ASP A 106 -2.97 -4.47 17.71
CA ASP A 106 -3.25 -4.14 19.11
C ASP A 106 -2.82 -2.71 19.48
N GLY A 107 -1.95 -2.09 18.69
CA GLY A 107 -1.45 -0.74 18.93
C GLY A 107 -0.22 -0.65 19.83
N ASP A 108 0.26 -1.78 20.37
CA ASP A 108 1.30 -1.79 21.40
C ASP A 108 2.72 -1.88 20.83
N LYS A 109 2.88 -2.25 19.56
CA LYS A 109 4.18 -2.53 18.94
C LYS A 109 4.32 -1.87 17.58
N ILE A 110 5.56 -1.53 17.24
CA ILE A 110 5.93 -1.06 15.91
C ILE A 110 7.05 -1.94 15.38
N ALA A 111 6.84 -2.50 14.19
CA ALA A 111 7.84 -3.27 13.46
C ALA A 111 8.48 -2.40 12.38
N ILE A 112 9.81 -2.44 12.29
CA ILE A 112 10.59 -1.61 11.38
C ILE A 112 11.67 -2.47 10.73
N THR A 113 11.81 -2.41 9.41
CA THR A 113 12.93 -3.07 8.74
C THR A 113 14.22 -2.28 8.96
N SER A 114 15.33 -2.99 9.21
CA SER A 114 16.65 -2.38 9.37
C SER A 114 17.64 -2.93 8.36
N HIS A 115 18.32 -2.06 7.61
CA HIS A 115 19.31 -2.43 6.59
C HIS A 115 20.73 -2.60 7.17
N PHE A 116 20.86 -3.44 8.20
CA PHE A 116 22.17 -3.85 8.71
C PHE A 116 22.41 -5.30 8.28
N ASP A 117 23.06 -5.46 7.12
CA ASP A 117 23.66 -6.65 6.50
C ASP A 117 22.83 -7.96 6.39
N HIS A 118 21.62 -8.05 6.93
CA HIS A 118 20.73 -9.22 6.84
C HIS A 118 19.26 -8.79 6.97
N ALA A 119 18.31 -9.70 6.69
CA ALA A 119 16.87 -9.49 6.89
C ALA A 119 16.49 -9.37 8.37
N ASN A 120 16.77 -8.20 8.95
CA ASN A 120 16.53 -7.89 10.35
C ASN A 120 15.31 -6.98 10.51
N VAL A 121 14.51 -7.27 11.54
CA VAL A 121 13.36 -6.45 11.92
C VAL A 121 13.55 -5.98 13.37
N LEU A 122 13.45 -4.67 13.57
CA LEU A 122 13.36 -4.09 14.90
C LEU A 122 11.89 -4.05 15.32
N ILE A 123 11.58 -4.56 16.51
CA ILE A 123 10.30 -4.33 17.16
C ILE A 123 10.50 -3.39 18.33
N ILE A 124 9.60 -2.41 18.43
CA ILE A 124 9.55 -1.43 19.51
C ILE A 124 8.23 -1.64 20.25
N GLU A 125 8.30 -2.01 21.52
CA GLU A 125 7.14 -2.09 22.41
C GLU A 125 6.90 -0.71 23.05
N LEU A 126 5.75 -0.11 22.77
CA LEU A 126 5.47 1.29 23.10
C LEU A 126 5.21 1.51 24.59
N SER A 127 4.62 0.54 25.28
CA SER A 127 4.28 0.63 26.70
C SER A 127 5.53 0.62 27.60
N THR A 128 6.56 -0.11 27.21
CA THR A 128 7.80 -0.30 27.98
C THR A 128 9.00 0.43 27.36
N ASN A 129 8.86 0.93 26.13
CA ASN A 129 9.94 1.43 25.28
C ASN A 129 11.08 0.41 25.08
N ARG A 130 10.77 -0.89 25.17
CA ARG A 130 11.74 -1.96 24.92
C ARG A 130 11.88 -2.20 23.43
N THR A 131 13.10 -2.47 23.00
CA THR A 131 13.40 -2.82 21.63
C THR A 131 14.01 -4.21 21.56
N TYR A 132 13.64 -4.97 20.53
CA TYR A 132 14.21 -6.27 20.28
C TYR A 132 14.36 -6.51 18.78
N HIS A 133 15.36 -7.31 18.43
CA HIS A 133 15.71 -7.61 17.06
C HIS A 133 15.24 -9.02 16.72
N LEU A 134 14.35 -9.11 15.74
CA LEU A 134 14.03 -10.36 15.07
C LEU A 134 15.07 -10.57 13.98
N LYS A 135 15.77 -11.70 14.06
CA LYS A 135 16.85 -12.03 13.12
C LYS A 135 16.43 -13.18 12.22
N PHE A 136 16.90 -13.12 10.98
CA PHE A 136 16.85 -14.23 10.04
C PHE A 136 18.23 -14.43 9.44
N ASP A 137 18.93 -15.45 9.93
CA ASP A 137 20.30 -15.77 9.54
C ASP A 137 20.30 -16.69 8.29
N GLU A 138 19.89 -16.16 7.13
CA GLU A 138 20.19 -16.76 5.82
C GLU A 138 21.19 -15.85 5.09
N GLU A 139 22.36 -16.39 4.74
CA GLU A 139 23.51 -15.64 4.18
C GLU A 139 23.19 -14.88 2.88
N VAL A 140 22.09 -15.19 2.20
CA VAL A 140 21.79 -14.75 0.83
C VAL A 140 20.56 -13.85 0.75
N VAL A 141 19.92 -13.51 1.87
CA VAL A 141 18.76 -12.61 1.85
C VAL A 141 19.22 -11.17 1.77
N SER A 142 18.87 -10.50 0.67
CA SER A 142 19.35 -9.15 0.42
C SER A 142 18.63 -8.10 1.27
N LYS A 143 17.29 -8.12 1.32
CA LYS A 143 16.45 -7.10 1.99
C LYS A 143 15.06 -7.65 2.35
N ILE A 144 14.36 -6.95 3.24
CA ILE A 144 12.92 -7.13 3.48
C ILE A 144 12.17 -6.08 2.67
N ASN A 145 11.17 -6.54 1.90
CA ASN A 145 10.30 -5.69 1.08
C ASN A 145 9.12 -5.13 1.89
N GLN A 146 8.37 -6.00 2.56
CA GLN A 146 7.15 -5.63 3.28
C GLN A 146 7.02 -6.39 4.60
N LEU A 147 6.46 -5.71 5.60
CA LEU A 147 6.06 -6.30 6.88
C LEU A 147 4.54 -6.35 6.98
N ALA A 148 3.99 -7.49 7.41
CA ALA A 148 2.55 -7.64 7.64
C ALA A 148 2.28 -8.40 8.94
N TRP A 149 1.56 -7.77 9.86
CA TRP A 149 1.05 -8.43 11.06
C TRP A 149 -0.16 -9.30 10.71
N SER A 150 -0.29 -10.45 11.39
CA SER A 150 -1.55 -11.19 11.43
C SER A 150 -2.63 -10.32 12.05
N SER A 151 -3.90 -10.52 11.68
CA SER A 151 -5.02 -9.68 12.14
C SER A 151 -5.22 -9.70 13.66
N ASP A 152 -4.79 -10.77 14.32
CA ASP A 152 -4.82 -10.92 15.78
C ASP A 152 -3.57 -10.36 16.49
N GLY A 153 -2.60 -9.83 15.73
CA GLY A 153 -1.36 -9.26 16.24
C GLY A 153 -0.36 -10.26 16.82
N LYS A 154 -0.63 -11.57 16.75
CA LYS A 154 0.25 -12.60 17.33
C LYS A 154 1.51 -12.84 16.49
N TYR A 155 1.40 -12.74 15.17
CA TYR A 155 2.45 -13.08 14.22
C TYR A 155 2.83 -11.89 13.36
N LEU A 156 4.11 -11.82 12.99
CA LEU A 156 4.64 -10.87 12.02
C LEU A 156 5.26 -11.64 10.87
N ALA A 157 4.82 -11.35 9.64
CA ALA A 157 5.45 -11.87 8.43
C ALA A 157 6.31 -10.78 7.76
N ALA A 158 7.45 -11.18 7.20
CA ALA A 158 8.28 -10.34 6.36
C ALA A 158 8.42 -10.97 4.97
N GLY A 159 7.93 -10.28 3.95
CA GLY A 159 8.18 -10.62 2.55
C GLY A 159 9.60 -10.23 2.17
N LEU A 160 10.34 -11.18 1.60
CA LEU A 160 11.76 -10.98 1.28
C LEU A 160 11.93 -10.43 -0.14
N ASP A 161 12.98 -9.62 -0.31
CA ASP A 161 13.48 -9.18 -1.61
C ASP A 161 14.84 -9.82 -1.89
N PHE A 162 14.95 -10.41 -3.07
CA PHE A 162 16.18 -10.97 -3.59
C PHE A 162 16.72 -10.07 -4.70
N TYR A 163 17.61 -9.18 -4.30
CA TYR A 163 18.50 -8.46 -5.19
C TYR A 163 19.80 -9.24 -5.32
N MET A 164 19.99 -9.95 -6.44
CA MET A 164 21.27 -10.57 -6.78
C MET A 164 22.33 -9.50 -7.15
N PHE A 165 22.76 -8.68 -6.19
CA PHE A 165 23.90 -7.78 -6.40
C PHE A 165 25.24 -8.53 -6.38
N PHE A 166 25.28 -9.79 -5.96
CA PHE A 166 26.49 -10.60 -5.94
C PHE A 166 26.76 -11.26 -7.29
N GLN A 167 27.22 -10.46 -8.24
CA GLN A 167 27.72 -10.90 -9.55
C GLN A 167 28.99 -11.77 -9.47
N ARG A 168 29.34 -12.37 -8.31
CA ARG A 168 30.62 -13.08 -8.19
C ARG A 168 30.66 -14.37 -7.37
N TYR A 169 29.66 -14.78 -6.59
CA TYR A 169 29.89 -15.93 -5.69
C TYR A 169 28.81 -16.98 -5.43
N GLN A 170 27.60 -16.95 -6.01
CA GLN A 170 26.68 -18.10 -5.86
C GLN A 170 25.79 -18.33 -7.09
N PRO A 171 26.31 -18.99 -8.16
CA PRO A 171 25.50 -19.45 -9.29
C PRO A 171 24.49 -20.55 -8.92
N ASP A 172 24.63 -21.16 -7.74
CA ASP A 172 23.83 -22.32 -7.28
C ASP A 172 22.77 -21.95 -6.22
N TYR A 173 22.47 -20.66 -6.01
CA TYR A 173 21.47 -20.27 -5.02
C TYR A 173 20.06 -20.70 -5.47
N THR A 174 19.52 -21.74 -4.84
CA THR A 174 18.16 -22.26 -5.03
C THR A 174 17.11 -21.56 -4.19
N GLY A 175 17.45 -20.42 -3.57
CA GLY A 175 16.70 -19.74 -2.52
C GLY A 175 15.21 -19.75 -2.72
N ASP A 176 14.54 -20.55 -1.90
CA ASP A 176 13.12 -20.79 -1.95
C ASP A 176 12.36 -19.92 -0.95
N THR A 177 13.04 -19.30 0.03
CA THR A 177 12.36 -18.55 1.08
C THR A 177 11.71 -17.27 0.55
N MET A 178 10.40 -17.28 0.35
CA MET A 178 9.61 -16.13 -0.07
C MET A 178 9.37 -15.14 1.08
N PHE A 179 9.11 -15.69 2.28
CA PHE A 179 8.84 -14.90 3.47
C PHE A 179 9.15 -15.68 4.74
N VAL A 180 9.27 -14.94 5.83
CA VAL A 180 9.56 -15.45 7.17
C VAL A 180 8.49 -14.97 8.12
N VAL A 181 8.11 -15.81 9.10
CA VAL A 181 7.10 -15.49 10.12
C VAL A 181 7.70 -15.66 11.51
N TRP A 182 7.52 -14.65 12.35
CA TRP A 182 7.88 -14.65 13.76
C TRP A 182 6.63 -14.60 14.63
N GLN A 183 6.78 -15.05 15.88
CA GLN A 183 5.84 -14.82 16.96
C GLN A 183 6.55 -13.98 18.04
N PRO A 184 6.56 -12.64 17.89
CA PRO A 184 7.45 -11.75 18.64
C PRO A 184 7.33 -11.85 20.17
N SER A 185 6.19 -12.29 20.69
CA SER A 185 5.93 -12.47 22.13
C SER A 185 6.52 -13.75 22.70
N LYS A 186 6.90 -14.72 21.87
CA LYS A 186 7.32 -16.07 22.29
C LYS A 186 8.80 -16.32 22.01
N ASP A 187 9.25 -16.02 20.79
CA ASP A 187 10.63 -16.24 20.34
C ASP A 187 11.05 -15.14 19.36
N LEU A 188 12.32 -14.76 19.43
CA LEU A 188 12.96 -13.82 18.49
C LEU A 188 13.39 -14.52 17.19
N LYS A 189 13.43 -15.86 17.18
CA LYS A 189 13.65 -16.67 15.99
C LYS A 189 12.36 -16.86 15.20
N PRO A 190 12.45 -17.10 13.87
CA PRO A 190 11.29 -17.45 13.07
C PRO A 190 10.60 -18.71 13.58
N VAL A 191 9.27 -18.69 13.57
CA VAL A 191 8.43 -19.87 13.86
C VAL A 191 8.02 -20.60 12.59
N ALA A 192 8.07 -19.93 11.43
CA ALA A 192 7.77 -20.54 10.14
C ALA A 192 8.46 -19.78 8.99
N VAL A 193 8.64 -20.48 7.87
CA VAL A 193 9.16 -19.92 6.62
C VAL A 193 8.29 -20.41 5.45
N GLY A 194 7.95 -19.51 4.54
CA GLY A 194 7.29 -19.84 3.29
C GLY A 194 8.34 -20.11 2.22
N LYS A 195 8.47 -21.37 1.79
CA LYS A 195 9.46 -21.79 0.80
C LYS A 195 8.82 -22.21 -0.53
N LEU A 196 9.28 -21.65 -1.64
CA LEU A 196 8.94 -21.97 -3.03
C LEU A 196 10.18 -21.81 -3.92
N ALA A 197 10.74 -22.92 -4.38
CA ALA A 197 11.90 -22.89 -5.26
C ALA A 197 11.52 -22.48 -6.70
N PRO A 198 12.27 -21.57 -7.34
CA PRO A 198 12.09 -21.29 -8.77
C PRO A 198 12.55 -22.47 -9.64
N LYS A 199 11.86 -22.76 -10.74
CA LYS A 199 12.40 -23.62 -11.82
C LYS A 199 13.23 -22.72 -12.75
N ILE A 200 14.51 -22.55 -12.43
CA ILE A 200 15.44 -21.72 -13.21
C ILE A 200 15.77 -22.45 -14.52
N LYS A 201 15.59 -21.79 -15.68
CA LYS A 201 15.99 -22.35 -16.98
C LYS A 201 17.43 -21.96 -17.35
N HIS A 202 17.94 -20.79 -16.96
CA HIS A 202 19.33 -20.33 -17.19
C HIS A 202 19.84 -19.31 -16.15
N THR A 203 21.17 -19.18 -16.05
CA THR A 203 21.96 -18.45 -15.03
C THR A 203 22.08 -16.92 -15.26
N GLU A 204 20.97 -16.21 -15.42
CA GLU A 204 20.97 -14.74 -15.47
C GLU A 204 20.20 -14.11 -14.29
N ARG A 205 20.38 -12.79 -14.10
CA ARG A 205 19.91 -12.03 -12.92
C ARG A 205 18.41 -12.18 -12.71
N ASN A 206 18.00 -12.77 -11.58
CA ASN A 206 16.61 -12.81 -11.15
C ASN A 206 16.40 -11.80 -10.01
N TYR A 207 15.36 -10.98 -10.13
CA TYR A 207 14.89 -10.10 -9.05
C TYR A 207 13.54 -10.61 -8.57
N SER A 208 13.41 -10.93 -7.30
CA SER A 208 12.10 -11.30 -6.74
C SER A 208 11.75 -10.46 -5.54
N THR A 209 10.66 -9.69 -5.66
CA THR A 209 10.07 -8.96 -4.55
C THR A 209 8.79 -9.67 -4.09
N CYS A 210 8.65 -9.82 -2.78
CA CYS A 210 7.48 -10.39 -2.15
C CYS A 210 6.72 -9.31 -1.38
N SER A 211 5.63 -8.80 -1.95
CA SER A 211 4.54 -8.21 -1.16
C SER A 211 3.77 -9.32 -0.47
N ILE A 212 3.21 -9.05 0.71
CA ILE A 212 2.61 -10.06 1.56
C ILE A 212 1.40 -9.50 2.33
N ALA A 213 0.34 -10.30 2.43
CA ALA A 213 -0.81 -9.98 3.27
C ALA A 213 -1.38 -11.23 3.94
N TRP A 214 -1.90 -11.05 5.15
CA TRP A 214 -2.67 -12.06 5.85
C TRP A 214 -4.14 -11.98 5.44
N THR A 215 -4.81 -13.13 5.42
CA THR A 215 -6.27 -13.14 5.43
C THR A 215 -6.78 -12.72 6.81
N PRO A 216 -7.94 -12.05 6.90
CA PRO A 216 -8.51 -11.59 8.18
C PRO A 216 -8.79 -12.70 9.19
N ASP A 217 -8.90 -13.95 8.75
CA ASP A 217 -9.08 -15.12 9.61
C ASP A 217 -7.76 -15.80 10.01
N ASN A 218 -6.61 -15.24 9.60
CA ASN A 218 -5.25 -15.77 9.80
C ASN A 218 -5.06 -17.21 9.31
N LYS A 219 -5.88 -17.70 8.38
CA LYS A 219 -5.72 -19.07 7.83
C LYS A 219 -4.83 -19.11 6.61
N GLN A 220 -4.64 -17.99 5.93
CA GLN A 220 -3.82 -17.91 4.74
C GLN A 220 -2.92 -16.68 4.75
N ILE A 221 -1.79 -16.83 4.05
CA ILE A 221 -0.95 -15.72 3.62
C ILE A 221 -1.03 -15.67 2.09
N ILE A 222 -1.09 -14.46 1.54
CA ILE A 222 -1.02 -14.20 0.10
C ILE A 222 0.31 -13.51 -0.15
N SER A 223 1.10 -14.04 -1.09
CA SER A 223 2.36 -13.41 -1.51
C SER A 223 2.35 -13.10 -2.99
N SER A 224 3.04 -12.03 -3.38
CA SER A 224 3.28 -11.74 -4.79
C SER A 224 4.49 -12.51 -5.27
N LEU A 225 4.49 -12.85 -6.55
CA LEU A 225 5.66 -13.30 -7.28
C LEU A 225 5.97 -12.27 -8.35
N TYR A 226 6.91 -11.39 -8.01
CA TYR A 226 7.52 -10.50 -9.00
C TYR A 226 8.78 -11.17 -9.53
N SER A 227 8.98 -11.17 -10.86
CA SER A 227 10.25 -11.55 -11.49
C SER A 227 10.62 -10.58 -12.59
N TRP A 228 11.61 -9.72 -12.36
CA TRP A 228 12.19 -8.88 -13.42
C TRP A 228 13.31 -9.67 -14.13
N HIS A 229 13.32 -9.65 -15.46
CA HIS A 229 14.27 -10.36 -16.35
C HIS A 229 14.12 -11.89 -16.47
N THR A 230 12.92 -12.32 -16.88
CA THR A 230 12.58 -13.32 -17.93
C THR A 230 13.29 -14.68 -18.10
N ASN A 231 14.15 -15.19 -17.21
CA ASN A 231 14.73 -16.54 -17.40
C ASN A 231 14.49 -17.56 -16.26
N ALA A 232 13.90 -17.15 -15.13
CA ALA A 232 13.34 -18.06 -14.13
C ALA A 232 11.81 -18.05 -14.19
N THR A 233 11.22 -19.23 -14.37
CA THR A 233 9.77 -19.44 -14.21
C THR A 233 9.54 -20.15 -12.88
N TYR A 234 8.79 -19.55 -11.96
CA TYR A 234 8.18 -20.35 -10.90
C TYR A 234 7.19 -21.34 -11.52
N GLU A 235 6.93 -22.46 -10.85
CA GLU A 235 5.93 -23.40 -11.31
C GLU A 235 4.60 -22.65 -11.57
N ASN A 236 4.05 -22.79 -12.79
CA ASN A 236 2.83 -22.12 -13.27
C ASN A 236 2.94 -20.62 -13.61
N SER A 237 4.11 -19.98 -13.54
CA SER A 237 4.30 -18.54 -13.82
C SER A 237 3.27 -17.64 -13.12
N ALA A 238 2.94 -17.98 -11.86
CA ALA A 238 1.89 -17.32 -11.10
C ALA A 238 2.28 -15.88 -10.71
N ASP A 239 1.32 -14.97 -10.72
CA ASP A 239 1.46 -13.61 -10.18
C ASP A 239 1.37 -13.60 -8.65
N PHE A 240 0.55 -14.50 -8.08
CA PHE A 240 0.33 -14.60 -6.64
C PHE A 240 0.31 -16.06 -6.17
N VAL A 241 0.74 -16.28 -4.93
CA VAL A 241 0.68 -17.58 -4.27
C VAL A 241 -0.14 -17.46 -2.99
N ILE A 242 -1.09 -18.39 -2.83
CA ILE A 242 -1.85 -18.56 -1.62
C ILE A 242 -1.19 -19.64 -0.78
N TRP A 243 -0.92 -19.33 0.47
CA TRP A 243 -0.26 -20.20 1.42
C TRP A 243 -1.24 -20.53 2.53
N ASN A 244 -1.55 -21.82 2.72
CA ASN A 244 -2.37 -22.24 3.86
C ASN A 244 -1.48 -22.41 5.08
N ILE A 245 -1.98 -21.92 6.22
CA ILE A 245 -1.34 -22.05 7.51
C ILE A 245 -2.01 -23.21 8.26
N ASN A 246 -1.21 -24.20 8.64
CA ASN A 246 -1.65 -25.29 9.49
C ASN A 246 -1.20 -25.03 10.92
N TYR A 247 -2.17 -24.94 11.83
CA TYR A 247 -1.94 -24.75 13.26
C TYR A 247 -1.98 -26.09 14.01
N ILE A 248 -1.19 -26.21 15.08
CA ILE A 248 -1.36 -27.23 16.12
C ILE A 248 -1.58 -26.47 17.43
N GLY A 249 -2.82 -26.52 17.94
CA GLY A 249 -3.23 -25.60 18.99
C GLY A 249 -3.22 -24.16 18.45
N ASP A 250 -2.58 -23.25 19.19
CA ASP A 250 -2.45 -21.83 18.82
C ASP A 250 -1.19 -21.51 18.02
N ASP A 251 -0.29 -22.48 17.85
CA ASP A 251 1.01 -22.30 17.22
C ASP A 251 0.99 -22.72 15.75
N ILE A 252 1.69 -21.95 14.90
CA ILE A 252 1.92 -22.33 13.50
C ILE A 252 2.82 -23.57 13.47
N ASN A 253 2.31 -24.65 12.88
CA ASN A 253 3.08 -25.87 12.65
C ASN A 253 3.74 -25.89 11.26
N SER A 254 3.03 -25.43 10.23
CA SER A 254 3.59 -25.37 8.88
C SER A 254 2.84 -24.37 8.01
N ILE A 255 3.52 -23.80 7.02
CA ILE A 255 2.94 -22.97 5.98
C ILE A 255 3.26 -23.62 4.63
N LYS A 256 2.26 -23.85 3.79
CA LYS A 256 2.45 -24.53 2.50
C LYS A 256 1.69 -23.82 1.37
N PRO A 257 2.27 -23.72 0.16
CA PRO A 257 1.55 -23.20 -0.99
C PRO A 257 0.35 -24.11 -1.28
N SER A 258 -0.82 -23.51 -1.47
CA SER A 258 -2.10 -24.19 -1.71
C SER A 258 -2.70 -23.86 -3.07
N LYS A 259 -2.45 -22.66 -3.58
CA LYS A 259 -2.93 -22.22 -4.88
C LYS A 259 -1.97 -21.23 -5.54
N PHE A 260 -1.81 -21.38 -6.84
CA PHE A 260 -1.06 -20.47 -7.71
C PHE A 260 -2.07 -19.69 -8.55
N ILE A 261 -1.97 -18.36 -8.56
CA ILE A 261 -2.90 -17.47 -9.26
C ILE A 261 -2.14 -16.72 -10.34
N THR A 262 -2.58 -16.91 -11.58
CA THR A 262 -2.09 -16.18 -12.75
C THR A 262 -3.23 -15.33 -13.25
N ASP A 263 -3.12 -14.02 -13.05
CA ASP A 263 -4.15 -13.07 -13.47
C ASP A 263 -3.88 -12.56 -14.91
N ASN A 264 -2.70 -12.83 -15.46
CA ASN A 264 -2.30 -12.43 -16.81
C ASN A 264 -2.62 -13.50 -17.86
N LYS A 265 -3.01 -13.09 -19.07
CA LYS A 265 -3.43 -14.02 -20.15
C LYS A 265 -2.32 -14.46 -21.11
N ARG A 266 -1.19 -13.75 -21.20
CA ARG A 266 -0.09 -14.11 -22.11
C ARG A 266 1.28 -13.67 -21.56
N ASP A 267 2.22 -14.58 -21.74
CA ASP A 267 3.67 -14.48 -21.62
C ASP A 267 4.33 -14.67 -20.26
N ASN A 268 5.51 -15.28 -20.33
CA ASN A 268 6.30 -15.93 -19.27
C ASN A 268 6.91 -14.94 -18.25
N SER A 269 6.21 -13.86 -17.91
CA SER A 269 6.65 -12.86 -16.94
C SER A 269 5.54 -12.56 -15.92
N SER A 270 5.79 -12.97 -14.68
CA SER A 270 4.90 -12.72 -13.53
C SER A 270 5.18 -11.33 -12.96
N PHE A 271 4.13 -10.51 -12.85
CA PHE A 271 4.22 -9.11 -12.42
C PHE A 271 3.25 -8.80 -11.29
N GLY A 272 3.02 -9.77 -10.39
CA GLY A 272 2.27 -9.52 -9.15
C GLY A 272 2.99 -8.46 -8.32
N ARG A 273 2.28 -7.38 -7.99
CA ARG A 273 2.74 -6.27 -7.15
C ARG A 273 1.73 -5.99 -6.06
N SER A 274 2.09 -5.10 -5.12
CA SER A 274 1.24 -4.50 -4.07
C SER A 274 -0.01 -5.30 -3.72
N ILE A 275 0.10 -6.10 -2.66
CA ILE A 275 -1.03 -6.84 -2.11
C ILE A 275 -1.58 -6.08 -0.91
N HIS A 276 -2.90 -5.92 -0.90
CA HIS A 276 -3.62 -5.44 0.28
C HIS A 276 -4.83 -6.34 0.53
N SER A 277 -5.07 -6.67 1.80
CA SER A 277 -6.28 -7.38 2.23
C SER A 277 -7.26 -6.44 2.92
N SER A 278 -8.53 -6.79 2.85
CA SER A 278 -9.66 -6.15 3.52
C SER A 278 -10.47 -7.26 4.20
N PRO A 279 -11.48 -6.94 5.03
CA PRO A 279 -12.27 -7.97 5.71
C PRO A 279 -12.94 -9.02 4.79
N ALA A 280 -13.19 -8.69 3.51
CA ALA A 280 -13.91 -9.56 2.58
C ALA A 280 -13.13 -9.90 1.29
N PHE A 281 -12.09 -9.14 0.97
CA PHE A 281 -11.38 -9.22 -0.30
C PHE A 281 -9.88 -9.04 -0.10
N TRP A 282 -9.10 -9.50 -1.06
CA TRP A 282 -7.75 -9.01 -1.26
C TRP A 282 -7.63 -8.48 -2.68
N ALA A 283 -6.69 -7.58 -2.90
CA ALA A 283 -6.36 -7.09 -4.22
C ALA A 283 -4.86 -7.14 -4.43
N GLY A 284 -4.49 -7.43 -5.67
CA GLY A 284 -3.13 -7.33 -6.17
C GLY A 284 -3.13 -6.60 -7.50
N ILE A 285 -2.01 -5.98 -7.85
CA ILE A 285 -1.80 -5.43 -9.19
C ILE A 285 -1.12 -6.49 -10.06
N ALA A 286 -1.65 -6.71 -11.25
CA ALA A 286 -1.02 -7.55 -12.26
C ALA A 286 -1.05 -6.87 -13.65
N ASN A 287 -0.13 -7.29 -14.54
CA ASN A 287 0.03 -6.69 -15.86
C ASN A 287 -0.81 -7.42 -16.92
N HIS A 288 -1.70 -6.72 -17.59
CA HIS A 288 -2.42 -7.22 -18.74
C HIS A 288 -1.73 -6.82 -20.05
N TYR A 289 -1.10 -7.80 -20.72
CA TYR A 289 -0.70 -7.66 -22.13
C TYR A 289 -1.90 -7.89 -23.04
N ASP A 290 -2.33 -6.86 -23.76
CA ASP A 290 -3.20 -7.02 -24.93
C ASP A 290 -2.34 -7.18 -26.20
N THR A 291 -2.93 -7.72 -27.27
CA THR A 291 -2.35 -7.97 -28.60
C THR A 291 -1.75 -6.75 -29.32
N THR A 292 -1.74 -5.58 -28.67
CA THR A 292 -1.33 -4.28 -29.21
C THR A 292 -0.02 -3.76 -28.60
N ASP A 293 0.72 -4.57 -27.82
CA ASP A 293 1.97 -4.18 -27.11
C ASP A 293 1.81 -3.00 -26.13
N THR A 294 0.58 -2.62 -25.81
CA THR A 294 0.31 -1.61 -24.79
C THR A 294 0.30 -2.26 -23.41
N HIS A 295 1.21 -1.84 -22.52
CA HIS A 295 1.25 -2.31 -21.13
C HIS A 295 0.04 -1.74 -20.39
N SER A 296 -0.99 -2.54 -20.20
CA SER A 296 -2.18 -2.17 -19.42
C SER A 296 -2.13 -2.86 -18.07
N TRP A 297 -2.33 -2.14 -16.96
CA TRP A 297 -2.27 -2.73 -15.62
C TRP A 297 -3.70 -2.88 -15.08
N ASN A 298 -3.94 -3.92 -14.29
CA ASN A 298 -5.22 -4.11 -13.62
C ASN A 298 -5.01 -4.25 -12.11
N ILE A 299 -5.88 -3.61 -11.34
CA ILE A 299 -6.12 -4.00 -9.95
C ILE A 299 -7.12 -5.15 -9.99
N ASN A 300 -6.67 -6.35 -9.64
CA ASN A 300 -7.54 -7.52 -9.56
C ASN A 300 -8.01 -7.70 -8.13
N ILE A 301 -9.32 -7.61 -7.93
CA ILE A 301 -9.95 -7.81 -6.64
C ILE A 301 -10.42 -9.25 -6.59
N HIS A 302 -9.96 -9.97 -5.58
CA HIS A 302 -10.26 -11.36 -5.34
C HIS A 302 -11.06 -11.51 -4.05
N SER A 303 -12.01 -12.44 -4.05
CA SER A 303 -12.56 -12.99 -2.80
C SER A 303 -11.55 -13.94 -2.13
N PHE A 304 -11.75 -14.29 -0.86
CA PHE A 304 -10.95 -15.32 -0.18
C PHE A 304 -11.17 -16.75 -0.70
N THR A 305 -12.13 -16.95 -1.62
CA THR A 305 -12.19 -18.19 -2.43
C THR A 305 -11.23 -18.15 -3.63
N ASN A 306 -10.43 -17.08 -3.73
CA ASN A 306 -9.41 -16.85 -4.76
C ASN A 306 -10.01 -16.84 -6.16
N LYS A 307 -11.16 -16.18 -6.28
CA LYS A 307 -11.82 -15.84 -7.54
C LYS A 307 -11.81 -14.33 -7.69
N ILE A 308 -11.43 -13.87 -8.88
CA ILE A 308 -11.58 -12.47 -9.28
C ILE A 308 -13.07 -12.13 -9.21
N VAL A 309 -13.40 -11.12 -8.42
CA VAL A 309 -14.75 -10.55 -8.31
C VAL A 309 -14.89 -9.25 -9.10
N ARG A 310 -13.76 -8.58 -9.38
CA ARG A 310 -13.71 -7.38 -10.23
C ARG A 310 -12.28 -7.08 -10.68
N GLN A 311 -12.14 -6.51 -11.87
CA GLN A 311 -10.89 -5.96 -12.38
C GLN A 311 -11.06 -4.46 -12.62
N ILE A 312 -10.11 -3.64 -12.16
CA ILE A 312 -10.07 -2.21 -12.40
C ILE A 312 -8.88 -1.91 -13.32
N PRO A 313 -9.12 -1.52 -14.58
CA PRO A 313 -8.06 -1.05 -15.45
C PRO A 313 -7.42 0.22 -14.90
N ILE A 314 -6.10 0.24 -14.81
CA ILE A 314 -5.31 1.41 -14.45
C ILE A 314 -4.32 1.74 -15.57
N ASP A 315 -4.26 3.02 -15.90
CA ASP A 315 -3.49 3.58 -17.00
C ASP A 315 -2.11 4.11 -16.55
N SER A 316 -1.83 4.03 -15.25
CA SER A 316 -0.56 4.40 -14.64
C SER A 316 -0.41 3.70 -13.29
N ILE A 317 0.81 3.26 -12.99
CA ILE A 317 1.23 2.78 -11.66
C ILE A 317 1.99 3.91 -10.94
N CYS A 318 1.94 3.96 -9.61
CA CYS A 318 2.73 4.96 -8.88
C CYS A 318 4.22 4.81 -9.20
N HIS A 319 4.96 5.92 -9.20
CA HIS A 319 6.38 5.94 -9.56
C HIS A 319 7.32 5.56 -8.40
N ALA A 320 6.81 4.96 -7.32
CA ALA A 320 7.61 4.55 -6.17
C ALA A 320 8.18 3.14 -6.36
N ASN A 321 9.33 2.87 -5.74
CA ASN A 321 9.89 1.52 -5.59
C ASN A 321 9.20 0.72 -4.47
N LEU A 322 8.25 1.34 -3.75
CA LEU A 322 7.48 0.73 -2.68
C LEU A 322 6.18 0.13 -3.22
N ASP A 323 5.85 -1.09 -2.79
CA ASP A 323 4.66 -1.86 -3.18
C ASP A 323 3.35 -1.35 -2.53
N ASP A 324 3.15 -0.02 -2.43
CA ASP A 324 1.98 0.62 -1.80
C ASP A 324 1.12 1.39 -2.82
N TYR A 325 0.75 0.72 -3.92
CA TYR A 325 0.08 1.32 -5.07
C TYR A 325 -1.44 1.43 -4.92
N VAL A 326 -2.03 0.54 -4.12
CA VAL A 326 -3.47 0.43 -3.87
C VAL A 326 -3.73 0.34 -2.38
N ALA A 327 -4.82 0.95 -1.93
CA ALA A 327 -5.24 0.83 -0.54
C ALA A 327 -6.76 0.66 -0.45
N PHE A 328 -7.20 -0.40 0.21
CA PHE A 328 -8.60 -0.56 0.57
C PHE A 328 -8.98 0.45 1.66
N SER A 329 -10.19 0.98 1.60
CA SER A 329 -10.82 1.50 2.80
C SER A 329 -10.93 0.37 3.84
N PRO A 330 -10.74 0.63 5.13
CA PRO A 330 -10.80 -0.41 6.16
C PRO A 330 -12.11 -1.20 6.17
N ASP A 331 -13.22 -0.58 5.76
CA ASP A 331 -14.51 -1.25 5.60
C ASP A 331 -14.65 -2.08 4.31
N GLY A 332 -13.62 -2.09 3.45
CA GLY A 332 -13.55 -2.81 2.19
C GLY A 332 -14.44 -2.27 1.07
N LYS A 333 -15.15 -1.16 1.27
CA LYS A 333 -16.12 -0.62 0.29
C LYS A 333 -15.49 0.18 -0.84
N PHE A 334 -14.29 0.71 -0.63
CA PHE A 334 -13.57 1.53 -1.59
C PHE A 334 -12.13 1.08 -1.76
N ILE A 335 -11.55 1.44 -2.90
CA ILE A 335 -10.13 1.33 -3.18
C ILE A 335 -9.64 2.71 -3.61
N ALA A 336 -8.59 3.18 -2.97
CA ALA A 336 -7.83 4.34 -3.43
C ALA A 336 -6.62 3.87 -4.24
N HIS A 337 -6.41 4.47 -5.39
CA HIS A 337 -5.29 4.16 -6.27
C HIS A 337 -4.89 5.37 -7.11
N ALA A 338 -3.63 5.42 -7.55
CA ALA A 338 -3.22 6.42 -8.52
C ALA A 338 -3.85 6.14 -9.89
N GLY A 339 -4.08 7.21 -10.65
CA GLY A 339 -4.41 7.19 -12.06
C GLY A 339 -3.51 8.14 -12.83
N SER A 340 -3.55 8.03 -14.16
CA SER A 340 -2.77 8.90 -15.04
C SER A 340 -3.05 10.38 -14.80
N ARG A 341 -2.12 11.22 -15.23
CA ARG A 341 -2.23 12.69 -15.16
C ARG A 341 -2.44 13.17 -13.72
N SER A 342 -1.67 12.63 -12.78
CA SER A 342 -1.57 13.18 -11.42
C SER A 342 -2.90 13.10 -10.64
N ARG A 343 -3.68 12.05 -10.87
CA ARG A 343 -5.00 11.85 -10.25
C ARG A 343 -4.94 10.76 -9.18
N LEU A 344 -5.51 11.04 -8.01
CA LEU A 344 -5.94 9.98 -7.09
C LEU A 344 -7.38 9.62 -7.41
N LEU A 345 -7.66 8.33 -7.54
CA LEU A 345 -8.97 7.77 -7.79
C LEU A 345 -9.43 6.98 -6.57
N ILE A 346 -10.64 7.27 -6.09
CA ILE A 346 -11.33 6.51 -5.05
C ILE A 346 -12.53 5.85 -5.69
N THR A 347 -12.43 4.54 -5.88
CA THR A 347 -13.36 3.74 -6.66
C THR A 347 -14.08 2.76 -5.74
N PRO A 348 -15.41 2.57 -5.86
CA PRO A 348 -16.11 1.54 -5.07
C PRO A 348 -15.58 0.15 -5.39
N THR A 349 -15.41 -0.71 -4.41
CA THR A 349 -14.80 -2.04 -4.60
C THR A 349 -15.59 -2.92 -5.58
N LEU A 350 -16.91 -2.93 -5.52
CA LEU A 350 -17.75 -3.85 -6.31
C LEU A 350 -18.63 -3.17 -7.37
N ASN A 351 -18.85 -1.85 -7.28
CA ASN A 351 -19.76 -1.16 -8.20
C ASN A 351 -19.02 -0.67 -9.44
N GLU A 352 -19.02 -1.48 -10.50
CA GLU A 352 -18.33 -1.19 -11.78
C GLU A 352 -18.89 0.02 -12.51
N ASN A 353 -20.17 0.35 -12.32
CA ASN A 353 -20.86 1.43 -13.04
C ASN A 353 -20.76 2.79 -12.33
N ALA A 354 -20.07 2.85 -11.18
CA ALA A 354 -19.97 4.05 -10.40
C ALA A 354 -18.72 4.86 -10.77
N GLU A 355 -18.94 6.14 -11.07
CA GLU A 355 -17.86 7.10 -11.27
C GLU A 355 -17.03 7.26 -9.99
N PRO A 356 -15.69 7.22 -10.07
CA PRO A 356 -14.83 7.40 -8.90
C PRO A 356 -14.84 8.85 -8.41
N ILE A 357 -14.48 9.06 -7.14
CA ILE A 357 -14.04 10.38 -6.70
C ILE A 357 -12.61 10.58 -7.23
N THR A 358 -12.37 11.72 -7.87
CA THR A 358 -11.06 12.06 -8.46
C THR A 358 -10.50 13.27 -7.74
N ILE A 359 -9.25 13.19 -7.28
CA ILE A 359 -8.50 14.32 -6.71
C ILE A 359 -7.31 14.61 -7.62
N TYR A 360 -7.18 15.86 -8.08
CA TYR A 360 -6.13 16.27 -9.00
C TYR A 360 -5.00 16.99 -8.24
N PHE A 361 -3.77 16.50 -8.43
CA PHE A 361 -2.60 17.05 -7.74
C PHE A 361 -1.89 18.14 -8.53
N GLY A 362 -2.35 18.52 -9.72
CA GLY A 362 -1.63 19.46 -10.59
C GLY A 362 -0.82 18.74 -11.67
N LYS A 363 -0.56 19.45 -12.78
CA LYS A 363 0.11 18.84 -13.95
C LYS A 363 1.52 18.39 -13.57
N ASP A 364 1.90 17.21 -14.06
CA ASP A 364 3.20 16.57 -13.91
C ASP A 364 3.56 16.11 -12.48
N ASN A 365 2.62 16.22 -11.53
CA ASN A 365 2.81 15.68 -10.19
C ASN A 365 2.66 14.17 -10.15
N LYS A 366 3.53 13.52 -9.38
CA LYS A 366 3.53 12.07 -9.22
C LYS A 366 2.87 11.71 -7.91
N ILE A 367 2.04 10.67 -7.91
CA ILE A 367 1.61 10.00 -6.69
C ILE A 367 2.57 8.84 -6.47
N TYR A 368 3.06 8.71 -5.24
CA TYR A 368 4.01 7.68 -4.85
C TYR A 368 3.33 6.56 -4.07
N SER A 369 2.38 6.90 -3.20
CA SER A 369 1.66 5.91 -2.39
C SER A 369 0.42 6.55 -1.76
N VAL A 370 -0.56 5.70 -1.46
CA VAL A 370 -1.80 6.06 -0.81
C VAL A 370 -2.08 5.09 0.33
N VAL A 371 -2.54 5.60 1.46
CA VAL A 371 -3.01 4.77 2.59
C VAL A 371 -4.28 5.34 3.20
N TRP A 372 -5.17 4.45 3.63
CA TRP A 372 -6.34 4.82 4.41
C TRP A 372 -6.05 4.78 5.90
N SER A 373 -6.65 5.69 6.67
CA SER A 373 -6.69 5.55 8.13
C SER A 373 -7.62 4.40 8.53
N PRO A 374 -7.26 3.60 9.55
CA PRO A 374 -8.06 2.47 10.04
C PRO A 374 -9.52 2.78 10.42
N ASP A 375 -9.83 4.03 10.74
CA ASP A 375 -11.18 4.49 11.09
C ASP A 375 -12.03 4.93 9.90
N ASN A 376 -11.53 4.83 8.66
CA ASN A 376 -12.19 5.31 7.43
C ASN A 376 -12.40 6.84 7.36
N GLU A 377 -11.78 7.62 8.24
CA GLU A 377 -11.98 9.08 8.29
C GLU A 377 -10.94 9.88 7.52
N SER A 378 -9.87 9.24 7.02
CA SER A 378 -8.78 9.95 6.36
C SER A 378 -8.04 9.11 5.33
N ILE A 379 -7.43 9.79 4.37
CA ILE A 379 -6.51 9.21 3.38
C ILE A 379 -5.23 10.04 3.42
N VAL A 380 -4.08 9.37 3.48
CA VAL A 380 -2.77 10.00 3.32
C VAL A 380 -2.25 9.67 1.94
N VAL A 381 -1.80 10.70 1.24
CA VAL A 381 -1.23 10.60 -0.11
C VAL A 381 0.18 11.15 -0.07
N ARG A 382 1.13 10.35 -0.56
CA ARG A 382 2.49 10.81 -0.85
C ARG A 382 2.55 11.21 -2.31
N HIS A 383 2.98 12.43 -2.59
CA HIS A 383 3.04 12.96 -3.96
C HIS A 383 4.16 13.98 -4.13
N SER A 384 4.47 14.40 -5.36
CA SER A 384 5.40 15.51 -5.63
C SER A 384 4.69 16.87 -5.64
N SER A 385 5.43 17.93 -5.36
CA SER A 385 5.04 19.31 -5.69
C SER A 385 5.32 19.66 -7.15
N HIS A 386 4.54 20.61 -7.68
CA HIS A 386 4.68 21.12 -9.04
C HIS A 386 6.06 21.79 -9.26
N GLU A 387 6.55 22.50 -8.24
CA GLU A 387 7.86 23.12 -8.26
C GLU A 387 8.90 22.16 -7.67
N GLY A 388 9.76 21.62 -8.52
CA GLY A 388 11.01 20.96 -8.11
C GLY A 388 10.94 19.48 -7.71
N ASN A 389 9.84 18.77 -7.97
CA ASN A 389 9.66 17.35 -7.57
C ASN A 389 9.90 17.13 -6.06
N ILE A 390 9.52 18.10 -5.22
CA ILE A 390 9.72 17.98 -3.78
C ILE A 390 8.66 17.01 -3.24
N PRO A 391 9.05 15.92 -2.56
CA PRO A 391 8.08 15.01 -1.98
C PRO A 391 7.25 15.72 -0.89
N LYS A 392 5.96 15.52 -0.97
CA LYS A 392 4.92 15.98 -0.05
C LYS A 392 4.14 14.80 0.46
N MET A 393 3.57 14.98 1.64
CA MET A 393 2.59 14.07 2.21
C MET A 393 1.40 14.91 2.63
N SER A 394 0.22 14.60 2.10
CA SER A 394 -1.00 15.31 2.44
C SER A 394 -2.03 14.34 3.00
N ILE A 395 -2.75 14.77 4.03
CA ILE A 395 -3.86 14.04 4.61
C ILE A 395 -5.17 14.72 4.23
N PHE A 396 -6.11 13.92 3.73
CA PHE A 396 -7.45 14.32 3.34
C PHE A 396 -8.45 13.71 4.30
N SER A 397 -9.47 14.48 4.70
CA SER A 397 -10.58 13.95 5.48
C SER A 397 -11.59 13.24 4.59
N VAL A 398 -12.06 12.08 5.01
CA VAL A 398 -13.16 11.34 4.38
C VAL A 398 -14.35 11.33 5.32
N ARG A 399 -15.52 11.73 4.82
CA ARG A 399 -16.75 11.81 5.61
C ARG A 399 -17.95 11.36 4.79
N PRO A 400 -19.08 11.01 5.42
CA PRO A 400 -20.33 10.78 4.70
C PRO A 400 -20.70 11.99 3.84
N SER A 401 -21.09 11.76 2.58
CA SER A 401 -21.61 12.83 1.73
C SER A 401 -22.99 13.26 2.21
N ILE A 402 -23.28 14.55 2.10
CA ILE A 402 -24.64 15.06 2.33
C ILE A 402 -25.55 14.55 1.20
N SER A 403 -26.67 13.91 1.56
CA SER A 403 -27.60 13.40 0.54
C SER A 403 -28.11 14.53 -0.37
N PRO A 404 -28.39 14.28 -1.66
CA PRO A 404 -28.95 15.29 -2.56
C PRO A 404 -30.24 15.93 -2.02
N LYS A 405 -31.05 15.16 -1.28
CA LYS A 405 -32.27 15.66 -0.61
C LYS A 405 -31.97 16.62 0.53
N ALA A 406 -30.92 16.35 1.31
CA ALA A 406 -30.47 17.24 2.39
C ALA A 406 -29.84 18.52 1.83
N LEU A 407 -29.10 18.44 0.72
CA LEU A 407 -28.56 19.60 0.00
C LEU A 407 -29.69 20.50 -0.53
N LEU A 408 -30.74 19.90 -1.12
CA LEU A 408 -31.92 20.62 -1.59
C LEU A 408 -32.68 21.29 -0.43
N ARG A 409 -32.83 20.60 0.71
CA ARG A 409 -33.45 21.17 1.92
C ARG A 409 -32.63 22.33 2.48
N TYR A 410 -31.31 22.23 2.51
CA TYR A 410 -30.41 23.28 2.97
C TYR A 410 -30.49 24.54 2.09
N GLN A 411 -30.53 24.37 0.77
CA GLN A 411 -30.72 25.48 -0.18
C GLN A 411 -32.11 26.13 -0.06
N LEU A 412 -33.14 25.34 0.25
CA LEU A 412 -34.51 25.84 0.46
C LEU A 412 -34.67 26.52 1.84
N SER A 413 -33.98 26.06 2.87
CA SER A 413 -33.99 26.69 4.21
C SER A 413 -33.14 27.94 4.29
N GLY A 414 -32.05 28.03 3.52
CA GLY A 414 -31.19 29.21 3.42
C GLY A 414 -31.83 30.39 2.69
N ARG A 415 -32.93 30.19 1.95
CA ARG A 415 -33.71 31.26 1.29
C ARG A 415 -34.82 31.87 2.16
N ARG A 416 -34.95 31.49 3.43
CA ARG A 416 -35.96 32.04 4.35
C ARG A 416 -35.42 32.99 5.42
N ALA A 417 -34.19 33.49 5.28
CA ALA A 417 -33.62 34.50 6.16
C ALA A 417 -33.25 35.78 5.40
N THR A 418 -34.25 36.39 4.77
CA THR A 418 -34.34 37.85 4.59
C THR A 418 -35.83 38.16 4.38
N LEU A 419 -36.32 39.06 5.23
CA LEU A 419 -37.70 39.57 5.28
C LEU A 419 -38.22 40.06 3.93
#